data_AF-A0A969Y6C7-F1
#
_entry.id   AF-A0A969Y6C7-F1
#
_cell.length_a   1.000
_cell.length_b   1.000
_cell.length_c   1.000
_cell.angle_alpha   90.00
_cell.angle_beta   90.00
_cell.angle_gamma   90.00
#
_symmetry.space_group_name_H-M   'P 1'
#
loop_
_entity.id
_entity.type
_entity.pdbx_description
1 polymer ?
#
loop_
_entity_poly.entity_id
_entity_poly.type
_entity_poly.pdbx_seq_one_letter_code
_entity_poly.pdbx_strand_id
1 'polypeptide(L)' 'MQATYSVKVQVIRSKNQAPRFYVNIPLPLAAAIGLQAGEMVEWELLERAELHLVRPSAAPPKAQSCSPERR' A
#
# COMPACT_ATOMS: atom_id res chain seq x y z
N MET A 1 -5.49 -17.57 4.44
CA MET A 1 -4.07 -17.63 4.85
C MET A 1 -3.57 -16.20 4.98
N GLN A 2 -3.14 -15.78 6.16
CA GLN A 2 -2.67 -14.40 6.38
C GLN A 2 -1.20 -14.34 5.97
N ALA A 3 -0.92 -13.70 4.83
CA ALA A 3 0.43 -13.59 4.33
C ALA A 3 1.15 -12.43 5.02
N THR A 4 2.16 -12.74 5.83
CA THR A 4 3.01 -11.74 6.48
C THR A 4 4.20 -11.44 5.59
N TYR A 5 4.35 -10.19 5.16
CA TYR A 5 5.48 -9.76 4.34
C TYR A 5 6.42 -8.89 5.17
N SER A 6 7.63 -9.40 5.43
CA SER A 6 8.66 -8.62 6.12
C SER A 6 9.39 -7.72 5.13
N VAL A 7 9.37 -6.41 5.36
CA VAL A 7 10.05 -5.43 4.51
C VAL A 7 11.05 -4.63 5.34
N LYS A 8 12.22 -4.37 4.78
CA LYS A 8 13.19 -3.44 5.37
C LYS A 8 12.85 -2.01 4.96
N VAL A 9 12.77 -1.12 5.95
CA VAL A 9 12.64 0.31 5.71
C VAL A 9 13.94 0.82 5.07
N GLN A 10 13.82 1.46 3.92
CA GLN A 10 14.94 2.09 3.24
C GLN A 10 15.05 3.55 3.66
N VAL A 11 16.27 4.07 3.74
CA VAL A 11 16.51 5.47 4.07
C VAL A 11 17.31 6.09 2.94
N ILE A 12 16.75 7.13 2.33
CA ILE A 12 17.46 7.95 1.36
C ILE A 12 17.87 9.23 2.08
N ARG A 13 19.18 9.49 2.07
CA ARG A 13 19.76 10.70 2.67
C ARG A 13 20.26 11.59 1.54
N SER A 14 19.72 12.80 1.45
CA SER A 14 20.21 13.83 0.53
C SER A 14 21.05 14.85 1.28
N LYS A 15 22.06 15.43 0.64
CA LYS A 15 22.88 16.50 1.25
C LYS A 15 21.96 17.65 1.70
N ASN A 16 22.11 18.08 2.96
CA ASN A 16 21.34 19.15 3.60
C ASN A 16 19.81 18.94 3.67
N GLN A 17 19.29 17.72 3.52
CA GLN A 17 17.87 17.45 3.72
C GLN A 17 17.65 16.39 4.81
N ALA A 18 16.50 16.48 5.48
CA ALA A 18 16.07 15.46 6.42
C ALA A 18 15.99 14.09 5.73
N PRO A 19 16.43 13.00 6.40
CA PRO A 19 16.37 11.65 5.85
C PRO A 19 14.93 11.29 5.51
N ARG A 20 14.70 10.77 4.31
CA ARG A 20 13.40 10.25 3.89
C ARG A 20 13.39 8.75 4.04
N PHE A 21 12.41 8.24 4.78
CA PHE A 21 12.18 6.82 4.97
C PHE A 21 11.20 6.33 3.91
N TYR A 22 11.51 5.20 3.30
CA TYR A 22 10.69 4.56 2.27
C TYR A 22 10.40 3.12 2.71
N VAL A 23 9.12 2.75 2.64
CA VAL A 23 8.67 1.37 2.85
C VAL A 23 8.24 0.82 1.50
N ASN A 24 8.84 -0.29 1.09
CA ASN A 24 8.44 -0.96 -0.13
C ASN A 24 7.17 -1.77 0.11
N ILE A 25 6.19 -1.66 -0.77
CA ILE A 25 4.99 -2.50 -0.72
C ILE A 25 5.23 -3.70 -1.64
N PRO A 26 5.20 -4.95 -1.12
CA PRO A 26 5.36 -6.14 -1.94
C PRO A 26 4.27 -6.21 -3.02
N LEU A 27 4.64 -6.64 -4.23
CA LEU A 27 3.72 -6.77 -5.36
C LEU A 27 2.45 -7.59 -5.02
N PRO A 28 2.52 -8.73 -4.30
CA PRO A 28 1.32 -9.49 -3.95
C PRO A 28 0.36 -8.70 -3.04
N LEU A 29 0.90 -7.91 -2.10
CA LEU A 29 0.10 -7.08 -1.20
C LEU A 29 -0.53 -5.93 -1.97
N ALA A 30 0.24 -5.25 -2.82
CA ALA A 30 -0.26 -4.20 -3.71
C ALA A 30 -1.40 -4.71 -4.60
N ALA A 31 -1.26 -5.90 -5.19
CA ALA A 31 -2.31 -6.51 -6.00
C ALA A 31 -3.55 -6.89 -5.18
N ALA A 32 -3.37 -7.43 -3.98
CA ALA A 32 -4.48 -7.82 -3.11
C ALA A 32 -5.33 -6.63 -2.66
N ILE A 33 -4.71 -5.49 -2.37
CA ILE A 33 -5.43 -4.26 -2.03
C ILE A 33 -5.84 -3.43 -3.25
N GLY A 34 -5.34 -3.77 -4.45
CA GLY A 34 -5.56 -2.99 -5.66
C GLY A 34 -4.89 -1.61 -5.63
N LEU A 35 -3.69 -1.52 -5.05
CA LEU A 35 -2.89 -0.29 -5.04
C LEU A 35 -2.38 0.02 -6.45
N GLN A 36 -2.53 1.26 -6.90
CA GLN A 36 -2.04 1.71 -8.21
C GLN A 36 -0.89 2.72 -8.07
N ALA A 37 -0.02 2.76 -9.08
CA ALA A 37 1.02 3.79 -9.15
C ALA A 37 0.38 5.18 -9.32
N GLY A 38 0.83 6.15 -8.53
CA GLY A 38 0.28 7.52 -8.54
C GLY A 38 -0.94 7.71 -7.62
N GLU A 39 -1.34 6.70 -6.86
CA GLU A 39 -2.40 6.84 -5.88
C GLU A 39 -1.95 7.62 -4.65
N MET A 40 -2.80 8.53 -4.16
CA MET A 40 -2.57 9.23 -2.90
C MET A 40 -2.89 8.31 -1.73
N VAL A 41 -1.90 8.14 -0.86
CA VAL A 41 -2.00 7.35 0.36
C VAL A 41 -1.57 8.21 1.54
N GLU A 42 -2.23 8.00 2.66
CA GLU A 42 -1.95 8.68 3.91
C GLU A 42 -1.46 7.66 4.93
N TRP A 43 -0.55 8.10 5.81
CA TRP A 43 -0.06 7.29 6.90
C TRP A 43 -0.66 7.81 8.20
N GLU A 44 -1.42 6.96 8.87
CA GLU A 44 -1.94 7.23 10.21
C GLU A 44 -1.10 6.48 11.23
N LEU A 45 -0.64 7.20 12.26
CA LEU A 45 0.04 6.63 13.41
C LEU A 45 -1.02 6.16 14.40
N LEU A 46 -1.19 4.85 14.57
CA LEU A 46 -2.05 4.31 15.64
C LEU A 46 -1.25 4.16 16.91
N GLU A 47 -0.13 3.45 16.83
CA GLU A 47 0.77 3.23 17.95
C GLU A 47 2.23 3.43 17.53
N ARG A 48 3.13 3.50 18.51
CA ARG A 48 4.57 3.65 18.23
C ARG A 48 5.14 2.51 17.38
N ALA A 49 4.49 1.34 17.39
CA ALA A 49 4.88 0.17 16.60
C ALA A 49 3.96 -0.08 15.38
N GLU A 50 2.88 0.68 15.21
CA GLU A 50 1.86 0.41 14.20
C GLU A 50 1.55 1.66 13.36
N LEU A 51 1.75 1.51 12.05
CA LEU A 51 1.40 2.50 11.04
C LEU A 51 0.30 1.92 10.16
N HIS A 52 -0.83 2.63 10.02
CA HIS A 52 -1.84 2.29 9.03
C HIS A 52 -1.68 3.13 7.78
N LEU A 53 -1.81 2.45 6.64
CA LEU A 53 -1.94 3.08 5.35
C LEU A 53 -3.43 3.29 5.06
N VAL A 54 -3.87 4.55 5.06
CA VAL A 54 -5.24 4.94 4.69
C VAL A 54 -5.26 5.45 3.27
N ARG A 55 -6.26 5.03 2.51
CA ARG A 55 -6.45 5.41 1.11
C ARG A 55 -7.74 6.22 1.02
N PRO A 56 -7.68 7.56 1.04
CA PRO A 56 -8.88 8.39 1.07
C PRO A 56 -9.72 8.28 -0.22
N SER A 57 -9.09 7.97 -1.35
CA SER A 57 -9.75 7.80 -2.65
C SER A 57 -9.56 6.39 -3.23
N ALA A 58 -9.54 5.36 -2.37
CA ALA A 58 -9.45 3.98 -2.84
C ALA A 58 -10.61 3.68 -3.81
N ALA A 59 -10.28 3.38 -5.06
CA ALA A 59 -11.25 2.75 -5.95
C ALA A 59 -11.66 1.42 -5.30
N PRO A 60 -12.97 1.09 -5.26
CA PRO A 60 -13.39 -0.21 -4.76
C PRO A 60 -12.60 -1.28 -5.51
N PRO A 61 -12.09 -2.33 -4.83
CA PRO A 61 -11.42 -3.42 -5.51
C PRO A 61 -12.35 -3.86 -6.63
N LYS A 62 -11.83 -3.91 -7.87
CA LYS A 62 -12.56 -4.50 -8.99
C LYS A 62 -12.79 -5.96 -8.62
N ALA A 63 -13.88 -6.23 -7.89
CA ALA A 63 -14.54 -7.51 -7.97
C ALA A 63 -14.71 -7.70 -9.47
N GLN A 64 -14.06 -8.73 -10.03
CA GLN A 64 -14.44 -9.24 -11.32
C GLN A 64 -15.93 -9.50 -11.18
N SER A 65 -16.75 -8.57 -11.68
CA SER A 65 -18.15 -8.81 -11.93
C SER A 65 -18.12 -10.05 -12.80
N CYS A 66 -18.48 -11.17 -12.17
CA CYS A 66 -18.83 -12.40 -12.85
C CYS A 66 -19.79 -11.95 -13.94
N SER A 67 -19.29 -11.90 -15.18
CA SER A 67 -20.13 -11.69 -16.35
C SER A 67 -21.20 -12.77 -16.24
N PRO A 68 -22.49 -12.43 -16.10
CA PRO A 68 -23.51 -13.44 -16.21
C PRO A 68 -23.41 -13.90 -17.65
N GLU A 69 -22.99 -15.15 -17.81
CA GLU A 69 -23.01 -15.91 -19.04
C GLU A 69 -24.37 -15.67 -19.71
N ARG A 70 -24.35 -14.88 -20.79
CA ARG A 70 -25.55 -14.54 -21.53
C ARG A 70 -25.76 -15.66 -22.55
N ARG A 71 -26.80 -16.47 -22.25
CA ARG A 71 -27.54 -17.45 -23.07
C ARG A 71 -27.22 -17.51 -24.56
#